data_AF-A0A951XIF5-F1
#
_entry.id   AF-A0A951XIF5-F1
#
_cell.length_a   1.000
_cell.length_b   1.000
_cell.length_c   1.000
_cell.angle_alpha   90.00
_cell.angle_beta   90.00
_cell.angle_gamma   90.00
#
_symmetry.space_group_name_H-M   'P 1'
#
loop_
_entity.id
_entity.type
_entity.pdbx_description
1 polymer ?
#
loop_
_entity_poly.entity_id
_entity_poly.type
_entity_poly.pdbx_seq_one_letter_code
_entity_poly.pdbx_strand_id
1 'polypeptide(L)' 'MKRYLFPLGLAVAGALLIFQGQRRADSLAGRSEELGKDIANAVDGDLRQPDHVYYYAGGAVLVFVGLLAAWRRRSQG' A
#
# COMPACT_ATOMS: atom_id res chain seq x y z
N MET A 1 17.50 -19.61 11.06
CA MET A 1 17.32 -18.17 10.75
C MET A 1 16.82 -17.90 9.32
N LYS A 2 17.35 -18.54 8.26
CA LYS A 2 16.92 -18.30 6.86
C LYS A 2 15.43 -18.54 6.56
N ARG A 3 14.74 -19.38 7.35
CA ARG A 3 13.31 -19.70 7.21
C ARG A 3 12.35 -18.52 7.39
N TYR A 4 12.77 -17.40 8.00
CA TYR A 4 11.91 -16.22 8.18
C TYR A 4 12.33 -15.01 7.33
N LEU A 5 13.43 -15.11 6.57
CA LEU A 5 13.90 -14.00 5.73
C LEU A 5 12.89 -13.62 4.65
N PHE A 6 12.21 -14.61 4.06
CA PHE A 6 11.23 -14.38 3.00
C PHE A 6 9.96 -13.67 3.50
N PRO A 7 9.27 -14.15 4.55
CA PRO A 7 8.09 -13.43 5.07
C PRO A 7 8.45 -12.07 5.68
N LEU A 8 9.63 -11.95 6.30
CA LEU A 8 10.12 -10.66 6.79
C LEU A 8 10.38 -9.68 5.64
N GLY A 9 10.99 -10.16 4.55
CA GLY A 9 11.22 -9.36 3.34
C GLY A 9 9.92 -8.85 2.72
N LEU A 10 8.88 -9.70 2.63
CA LEU A 10 7.56 -9.27 2.16
C LEU A 10 6.94 -8.19 3.06
N ALA A 11 7.00 -8.37 4.38
CA ALA A 11 6.45 -7.39 5.32
C ALA A 11 7.17 -6.04 5.24
N VAL A 12 8.51 -6.05 5.13
CA VAL A 12 9.31 -4.82 4.98
C VAL A 12 9.05 -4.14 3.63
N ALA A 13 8.97 -4.91 2.54
CA ALA A 13 8.65 -4.36 1.22
C ALA A 13 7.25 -3.73 1.18
N GLY A 14 6.26 -4.35 1.82
CA GLY A 14 4.92 -3.79 1.97
C GLY A 14 4.90 -2.49 2.79
N ALA A 15 5.64 -2.42 3.90
CA ALA A 15 5.77 -1.21 4.69
C ALA A 15 6.44 -0.06 3.90
N LEU A 16 7.46 -0.36 3.09
CA LEU A 16 8.12 0.63 2.22
C LEU A 16 7.18 1.17 1.14
N LEU A 17 6.31 0.33 0.57
CA LEU A 17 5.27 0.75 -0.37
C LEU A 17 4.29 1.72 0.28
N ILE A 18 3.82 1.42 1.49
CA ILE A 18 2.93 2.31 2.27
C ILE A 18 3.60 3.66 2.53
N PHE A 19 4.88 3.64 2.92
CA PHE A 19 5.65 4.86 3.18
C PHE A 19 5.84 5.71 1.92
N GLN A 20 6.08 5.09 0.76
CA GLN A 20 6.09 5.79 -0.53
C GLN A 20 4.71 6.38 -0.86
N GLY A 21 3.64 5.64 -0.60
CA GLY A 21 2.26 6.12 -0.74
C GLY A 21 2.01 7.39 0.08
N GLN A 22 2.41 7.40 1.37
CA GLN A 22 2.32 8.59 2.23
C GLN A 22 3.11 9.77 1.68
N ARG A 23 4.36 9.57 1.28
CA ARG A 23 5.16 10.65 0.69
C ARG A 23 4.53 11.21 -0.58
N ARG A 24 3.87 10.36 -1.39
CA ARG A 24 3.19 10.79 -2.60
C ARG A 24 1.91 11.57 -2.27
N ALA A 25 1.12 11.11 -1.30
CA ALA A 25 -0.06 11.80 -0.79
C ALA A 25 0.29 13.18 -0.18
N ASP A 26 1.39 13.26 0.59
CA ASP A 26 1.84 14.51 1.21
C ASP A 26 2.52 15.49 0.24
N SER A 27 2.87 15.04 -0.97
CA SER A 27 3.49 15.89 -1.98
C SER A 27 2.48 16.87 -2.59
N LEU A 28 2.97 18.04 -3.03
CA LEU A 28 2.15 19.02 -3.76
C LEU A 28 1.46 18.42 -4.98
N ALA A 29 2.15 17.52 -5.70
CA ALA A 29 1.60 16.80 -6.83
C ALA A 29 0.43 15.89 -6.41
N GLY A 30 0.58 15.11 -5.33
CA GLY A 30 -0.48 14.25 -4.80
C GLY A 30 -1.71 15.03 -4.35
N ARG A 31 -1.53 16.13 -3.62
CA ARG A 31 -2.64 16.98 -3.20
C ARG A 31 -3.35 17.67 -4.36
N SER A 32 -2.61 18.09 -5.39
CA SER A 32 -3.23 18.67 -6.60
C SER A 32 -4.02 17.64 -7.41
N GLU A 33 -3.54 16.40 -7.46
CA GLU A 33 -4.22 15.30 -8.14
C GLU A 33 -5.49 14.89 -7.40
N GLU A 34 -5.44 14.84 -6.07
CA GLU A 34 -6.59 14.56 -5.20
C GLU A 34 -7.67 15.63 -5.34
N LEU A 35 -7.29 16.91 -5.26
CA LEU A 35 -8.21 18.03 -5.51
C LEU A 35 -8.81 18.01 -6.93
N GLY A 36 -7.99 17.70 -7.94
CA GLY A 36 -8.46 17.61 -9.33
C GLY A 36 -9.45 16.46 -9.53
N LYS A 37 -9.18 15.30 -8.92
CA LYS A 37 -10.07 14.13 -8.95
C LYS A 37 -11.34 14.37 -8.15
N ASP A 38 -11.31 15.08 -7.03
CA ASP A 38 -12.52 15.43 -6.25
C ASP A 38 -13.42 16.39 -7.04
N ILE A 39 -12.85 17.40 -7.68
CA ILE A 39 -13.60 18.33 -8.52
C ILE A 39 -14.23 17.57 -9.70
N ALA A 40 -13.48 16.69 -10.36
CA ALA A 40 -14.02 15.86 -11.44
C ALA A 40 -15.12 14.92 -10.91
N ASN A 41 -14.89 14.19 -9.82
CA ASN A 41 -15.90 13.29 -9.25
C ASN A 41 -17.20 14.04 -8.89
N ALA A 42 -17.11 15.28 -8.42
CA ALA A 42 -18.27 16.13 -8.15
C ALA A 42 -19.00 16.62 -9.41
N VAL A 43 -18.29 16.76 -10.54
CA VAL A 43 -18.84 17.25 -11.81
C VAL A 43 -19.41 16.12 -12.66
N ASP A 44 -18.64 15.04 -12.85
CA ASP A 44 -19.00 13.91 -13.70
C ASP A 44 -19.69 12.76 -12.94
N GLY A 45 -19.71 12.78 -11.60
CA GLY A 45 -20.29 11.71 -10.77
C GLY A 45 -19.51 10.39 -10.81
N ASP A 46 -18.32 10.39 -11.40
CA ASP A 46 -17.43 9.24 -11.53
C ASP A 46 -16.63 9.00 -10.24
N LEU A 47 -16.11 7.78 -10.04
CA LEU A 47 -15.31 7.41 -8.86
C LEU A 47 -13.84 7.27 -9.25
N ARG A 48 -13.12 8.39 -9.35
CA ARG A 48 -11.67 8.40 -9.59
C ARG A 48 -10.92 8.41 -8.26
N GLN A 49 -10.11 7.38 -8.03
CA GLN A 49 -9.21 7.33 -6.88
C GLN A 49 -7.82 7.90 -7.20
N PRO A 50 -7.19 8.64 -6.27
CA PRO A 50 -5.81 9.09 -6.39
C PRO A 50 -4.82 7.93 -6.56
N ASP A 51 -3.75 8.14 -7.33
CA ASP A 51 -2.81 7.05 -7.63
C ASP A 51 -2.06 6.53 -6.40
N HIS A 52 -1.97 7.35 -5.34
CA HIS A 52 -1.35 6.93 -4.08
C HIS A 52 -2.14 5.81 -3.37
N VAL A 53 -3.43 5.62 -3.68
CA VAL A 53 -4.26 4.55 -3.10
C VAL A 53 -3.73 3.16 -3.50
N TYR A 54 -3.18 3.02 -4.70
CA TYR A 54 -2.59 1.75 -5.15
C TYR A 54 -1.35 1.35 -4.33
N TYR A 55 -0.59 2.32 -3.81
CA TYR A 55 0.55 2.06 -2.94
C TYR A 55 0.10 1.54 -1.58
N TYR A 56 -0.99 2.10 -1.04
CA TYR A 56 -1.59 1.61 0.20
C TYR A 56 -2.19 0.22 0.04
N ALA A 57 -2.97 -0.02 -1.03
CA ALA A 57 -3.57 -1.31 -1.30
C ALA A 57 -2.50 -2.40 -1.52
N GLY A 58 -1.52 -2.14 -2.40
CA GLY A 58 -0.43 -3.08 -2.67
C GLY A 58 0.46 -3.33 -1.46
N GLY A 59 0.78 -2.29 -0.71
CA GLY A 59 1.56 -2.39 0.52
C GLY A 59 0.84 -3.18 1.62
N ALA A 60 -0.46 -2.93 1.83
CA ALA A 60 -1.28 -3.66 2.79
C ALA A 60 -1.36 -5.16 2.43
N VAL A 61 -1.55 -5.49 1.15
CA VAL A 61 -1.53 -6.88 0.67
C VAL A 61 -0.18 -7.54 0.96
N LEU A 62 0.94 -6.88 0.65
CA LEU A 62 2.26 -7.45 0.91
C LEU A 62 2.51 -7.69 2.40
N VAL A 63 2.15 -6.74 3.25
CA VAL A 63 2.27 -6.88 4.72
C VAL A 63 1.42 -8.06 5.19
N PHE A 64 0.16 -8.14 4.76
CA PHE A 64 -0.76 -9.20 5.15
C PHE A 64 -0.26 -10.58 4.72
N VAL A 65 0.18 -10.72 3.46
CA VAL A 65 0.73 -11.99 2.94
C VAL A 65 2.02 -12.36 3.66
N GLY A 66 2.90 -11.41 3.95
CA GLY A 66 4.12 -11.62 4.73
C GLY A 66 3.83 -12.15 6.14
N LEU A 67 2.88 -11.53 6.84
CA LEU A 67 2.43 -11.97 8.17
C LEU A 67 1.76 -13.34 8.13
N LEU A 68 0.87 -13.58 7.16
CA LEU A 68 0.18 -14.86 7.01
C LEU A 68 1.17 -16.00 6.71
N ALA A 69 2.16 -15.74 5.86
CA ALA A 69 3.23 -16.70 5.56
C ALA A 69 4.11 -16.99 6.78
N ALA A 70 4.40 -15.98 7.62
CA ALA A 70 5.11 -16.17 8.88
C ALA A 70 4.29 -17.02 9.86
N TRP A 71 2.99 -16.72 10.01
CA TRP A 71 2.08 -17.43 10.89
C TRP A 71 1.90 -18.89 10.48
N ARG A 72 1.69 -19.15 9.18
CA ARG A 72 1.55 -20.52 8.65
C ARG A 72 2.83 -21.34 8.85
N ARG A 73 4.02 -20.72 8.72
CA ARG A 73 5.29 -21.41 9.01
C ARG A 73 5.45 -21.72 10.50
N ARG A 74 5.00 -20.85 11.40
CA ARG A 74 5.00 -21.10 12.84
C ARG A 74 4.08 -22.26 13.22
N SER A 75 2.93 -22.40 12.56
CA SER A 75 1.97 -23.48 12.84
C SER A 75 2.40 -24.85 12.31
N GLN A 76 3.37 -24.93 11.39
CA GLN A 76 3.88 -26.19 10.81
C GLN A 76 5.23 -26.61 11.40
N GLY A 77 5.75 -25.85 12.37
CA GLY A 77 7.05 -26.07 13.00
C GLY A 77 6.95 -26.71 14.37
#